data_AF-A0A8T2Y5T6-F1
#
_entry.id   AF-A0A8T2Y5T6-F1
#
_cell.length_a   1.000
_cell.length_b   1.000
_cell.length_c   1.000
_cell.angle_alpha   90.00
_cell.angle_beta   90.00
_cell.angle_gamma   90.00
#
_symmetry.space_group_name_H-M   'P 1'
#
loop_
_entity.id
_entity.type
_entity.pdbx_description
1 polymer ?
#
loop_
_entity_poly.entity_id
_entity_poly.type
_entity_poly.pdbx_seq_one_letter_code
_entity_poly.pdbx_strand_id
1 'polypeptide(L)'
;MLLSREMGAGSLKPPRLILHNFLTSEECKELEFIHKSSSTVGYRPNVFSTTLSHLIATNSAPFLIPFVPIRERLKEKVEHFFGCEYELCVEFTGLISWCRGASIGWHSDDNRPYLKQRHFTAVCYLNSYGKDFKGGLFHFQDGEPATLVPMAGDVAIYTADSCNIHAVDEIIEGERLTLTLWFSRDSAHDEDAKLISLLSKNMPELKLPMLASSNMYWFSLDPASHQQLGFDICLARMHVLGFDICSCQAEGLFSDSTELLMEPLQLVRGNELFKQEFVNILHALQVFSLLQMLNNLDQYSVSSQM
;
A
#
# COMPACT_ATOMS: atom_id res chain seq x y z
N MET A 1 -24.02 -13.04 41.78
CA MET A 1 -23.76 -14.40 41.26
C MET A 1 -24.18 -14.40 39.80
N LEU A 2 -23.27 -13.99 38.92
CA LEU A 2 -23.46 -14.09 37.47
C LEU A 2 -22.90 -15.44 37.05
N LEU A 3 -23.74 -16.26 36.40
CA LEU A 3 -23.36 -17.57 35.92
C LEU A 3 -22.23 -17.44 34.90
N SER A 4 -21.05 -17.92 35.29
CA SER A 4 -19.98 -18.29 34.39
C SER A 4 -20.51 -19.37 33.45
N ARG A 5 -20.78 -19.00 32.20
CA ARG A 5 -21.10 -19.95 31.15
C ARG A 5 -19.78 -20.58 30.72
N GLU A 6 -19.44 -21.72 31.33
CA GLU A 6 -18.37 -22.59 30.85
C GLU A 6 -18.69 -22.97 29.39
N MET A 7 -17.92 -22.39 28.46
CA MET A 7 -17.94 -22.81 27.07
C MET A 7 -17.16 -24.13 26.99
N GLY A 8 -17.89 -25.22 26.75
CA GLY A 8 -17.30 -26.51 26.45
C GLY A 8 -16.38 -26.43 25.23
N ALA A 9 -15.27 -27.18 25.28
CA ALA A 9 -14.32 -27.37 24.19
C ALA A 9 -14.95 -28.16 23.02
N GLY A 10 -15.89 -27.54 22.31
CA GLY A 10 -16.14 -27.83 20.92
C GLY A 10 -15.20 -26.96 20.10
N SER A 11 -14.59 -27.51 19.04
CA SER A 11 -13.81 -26.75 18.06
C SER A 11 -14.69 -25.62 17.48
N LEU A 12 -14.65 -24.45 18.11
CA LEU A 12 -15.23 -23.24 17.60
C LEU A 12 -14.41 -22.90 16.36
N LYS A 13 -15.04 -22.97 15.19
CA LYS A 13 -14.43 -22.53 13.93
C LYS A 13 -13.82 -21.13 14.15
N PRO A 14 -12.60 -20.88 13.66
CA PRO A 14 -11.95 -19.58 13.85
C PRO A 14 -12.89 -18.47 13.39
N PRO A 15 -13.26 -17.51 14.25
CA PRO A 15 -14.21 -16.47 13.89
C PRO A 15 -13.59 -15.58 12.81
N ARG A 16 -14.32 -15.42 11.70
CA ARG A 16 -13.99 -14.53 10.58
C ARG A 16 -15.23 -13.77 10.18
N LEU A 17 -15.03 -12.54 9.75
CA LEU A 17 -16.08 -11.69 9.20
C LEU A 17 -15.66 -11.22 7.81
N ILE A 18 -16.50 -11.52 6.82
CA ILE A 18 -16.34 -10.99 5.47
C ILE A 18 -17.42 -9.93 5.26
N LEU A 19 -16.99 -8.72 4.93
CA LEU A 19 -17.86 -7.61 4.61
C LEU A 19 -17.76 -7.33 3.12
N HIS A 20 -18.90 -7.34 2.43
CA HIS A 20 -18.93 -7.06 1.00
C HIS A 20 -19.20 -5.58 0.72
N ASN A 21 -18.52 -5.01 -0.27
CA ASN A 21 -18.66 -3.60 -0.68
C ASN A 21 -18.55 -2.62 0.50
N PHE A 22 -17.63 -2.88 1.43
CA PHE A 22 -17.40 -2.01 2.57
C PHE A 22 -16.70 -0.71 2.17
N LEU A 23 -15.69 -0.80 1.29
CA LEU A 23 -15.13 0.38 0.64
C LEU A 23 -15.91 0.69 -0.63
N THR A 24 -16.09 1.99 -0.90
CA THR A 24 -16.69 2.43 -2.16
C THR A 24 -15.71 2.26 -3.32
N SER A 25 -16.23 2.29 -4.56
CA SER A 25 -15.39 2.31 -5.76
C SER A 25 -14.44 3.51 -5.77
N GLU A 26 -14.90 4.66 -5.29
CA GLU A 26 -14.13 5.90 -5.21
C GLU A 26 -13.01 5.77 -4.19
N GLU A 27 -13.29 5.23 -2.99
CA GLU A 27 -12.28 4.97 -1.96
C GLU A 27 -11.22 3.97 -2.47
N CYS A 28 -11.63 2.93 -3.20
CA CYS A 28 -10.70 1.97 -3.79
C CYS A 28 -9.76 2.65 -4.81
N LYS A 29 -10.30 3.47 -5.71
CA LYS A 29 -9.51 4.21 -6.72
C LYS A 29 -8.57 5.22 -6.09
N GLU A 30 -9.01 5.92 -5.06
CA GLU A 30 -8.18 6.90 -4.35
C GLU A 30 -7.01 6.23 -3.64
N LEU A 31 -7.25 5.10 -2.96
CA LEU A 31 -6.19 4.32 -2.32
C LEU A 31 -5.24 3.67 -3.34
N GLU A 32 -5.75 3.19 -4.48
CA GLU A 32 -4.93 2.69 -5.58
C GLU A 32 -4.02 3.79 -6.16
N PHE A 33 -4.56 5.01 -6.35
CA PHE A 33 -3.79 6.18 -6.76
C PHE A 33 -2.66 6.50 -5.77
N ILE A 34 -2.97 6.57 -4.47
CA ILE A 34 -1.97 6.83 -3.43
C ILE A 34 -0.88 5.76 -3.45
N HIS A 35 -1.25 4.48 -3.61
CA HIS A 35 -0.28 3.39 -3.71
C HIS A 35 0.63 3.54 -4.92
N LYS A 36 0.04 3.65 -6.12
CA LYS A 36 0.78 3.68 -7.39
C LYS A 36 1.66 4.92 -7.54
N SER A 37 1.31 6.01 -6.85
CA SER A 37 2.09 7.24 -6.89
C SER A 37 3.16 7.35 -5.80
N SER A 38 3.12 6.53 -4.75
CA SER A 38 3.96 6.74 -3.55
C SER A 38 4.59 5.46 -2.97
N SER A 39 4.39 4.30 -3.59
CA SER A 39 4.93 3.05 -3.05
C SER A 39 6.44 2.92 -3.18
N THR A 40 7.01 2.10 -2.31
CA THR A 40 8.41 1.67 -2.34
C THR A 40 8.50 0.17 -2.57
N VAL A 41 9.69 -0.33 -2.86
CA VAL A 41 9.98 -1.77 -2.96
C VAL A 41 9.79 -2.39 -1.57
N GLY A 42 8.90 -3.38 -1.50
CA GLY A 42 8.59 -4.11 -0.27
C GLY A 42 9.68 -5.13 0.08
N TYR A 43 9.61 -5.68 1.29
CA TYR A 43 10.61 -6.63 1.78
C TYR A 43 10.55 -8.02 1.09
N ARG A 44 9.47 -8.30 0.36
CA ARG A 44 9.30 -9.56 -0.39
C ARG A 44 9.53 -9.31 -1.88
N PRO A 45 10.07 -10.30 -2.61
CA PRO A 45 10.15 -10.24 -4.05
C PRO A 45 8.80 -9.91 -4.67
N ASN A 46 8.79 -9.00 -5.66
CA ASN A 46 7.59 -8.61 -6.41
C ASN A 46 6.45 -8.00 -5.55
N VAL A 47 6.77 -7.48 -4.37
CA VAL A 47 5.82 -6.78 -3.49
C VAL A 47 6.22 -5.32 -3.36
N PHE A 48 5.25 -4.41 -3.43
CA PHE A 48 5.43 -2.99 -3.14
C PHE A 48 4.58 -2.57 -1.96
N SER A 49 5.03 -1.56 -1.21
CA SER A 49 4.34 -1.07 -0.03
C SER A 49 4.34 0.45 0.08
N THR A 50 3.21 1.01 0.52
CA THR A 50 3.09 2.40 0.95
C THR A 50 2.62 2.42 2.40
N THR A 51 3.47 2.88 3.30
CA THR A 51 3.12 3.08 4.73
C THR A 51 2.76 4.53 4.98
N LEU A 52 1.95 4.79 6.02
CA LEU A 52 1.61 6.16 6.40
C LEU A 52 2.85 6.96 6.85
N SER A 53 3.80 6.29 7.51
CA SER A 53 5.09 6.88 7.86
C SER A 53 5.92 7.29 6.65
N HIS A 54 5.88 6.50 5.56
CA HIS A 54 6.57 6.85 4.31
C HIS A 54 5.96 8.09 3.68
N LEU A 55 4.63 8.17 3.60
CA LEU A 55 3.93 9.35 3.07
C LEU A 55 4.30 10.62 3.84
N ILE A 56 4.43 10.55 5.18
CA ILE A 56 4.88 11.69 5.97
C ILE A 56 6.34 12.02 5.66
N ALA A 57 7.21 11.01 5.59
CA ALA A 57 8.64 11.20 5.34
C ALA A 57 8.93 11.81 3.96
N THR A 58 8.06 11.58 2.97
CA THR A 58 8.20 12.11 1.61
C THR A 58 7.40 13.39 1.37
N ASN A 59 6.98 14.11 2.42
CA ASN A 59 6.11 15.29 2.36
C ASN A 59 4.77 15.07 1.63
N SER A 60 4.32 13.82 1.53
CA SER A 60 3.05 13.42 0.94
C SER A 60 1.96 13.22 2.01
N ALA A 61 2.10 13.91 3.15
CA ALA A 61 1.18 13.82 4.28
C ALA A 61 -0.31 14.12 3.95
N PRO A 62 -0.66 15.00 2.99
CA PRO A 62 -2.06 15.18 2.58
C PRO A 62 -2.75 13.89 2.13
N PHE A 63 -2.00 12.89 1.65
CA PHE A 63 -2.56 11.58 1.29
C PHE A 63 -2.97 10.72 2.49
N LEU A 64 -2.76 11.14 3.73
CA LEU A 64 -3.28 10.44 4.91
C LEU A 64 -4.79 10.63 5.09
N ILE A 65 -5.38 11.70 4.53
CA ILE A 65 -6.78 12.09 4.77
C ILE A 65 -7.77 10.95 4.46
N PRO A 66 -7.68 10.21 3.33
CA PRO A 66 -8.63 9.14 3.02
C PRO A 66 -8.56 7.97 4.00
N PHE A 67 -7.40 7.73 4.63
CA PHE A 67 -7.23 6.63 5.58
C PHE A 67 -7.95 6.87 6.89
N VAL A 68 -8.09 8.12 7.34
CA VAL A 68 -8.67 8.45 8.65
C VAL A 68 -10.09 7.85 8.81
N PRO A 69 -11.07 8.18 7.96
CA PRO A 69 -12.41 7.60 8.10
C PRO A 69 -12.43 6.08 7.84
N ILE A 70 -11.57 5.57 6.94
CA ILE A 70 -11.51 4.13 6.65
C ILE A 70 -11.02 3.33 7.86
N ARG A 71 -9.95 3.81 8.53
CA ARG A 71 -9.38 3.20 9.73
C ARG A 71 -10.39 3.16 10.87
N GLU A 72 -11.09 4.26 11.11
CA GLU A 72 -12.12 4.33 12.16
C GLU A 72 -13.27 3.35 11.89
N ARG A 73 -13.85 3.35 10.67
CA ARG A 73 -14.93 2.41 10.33
C ARG A 73 -14.48 0.95 10.43
N LEU A 74 -13.24 0.63 10.05
CA LEU A 74 -12.69 -0.73 10.16
C LEU A 74 -12.52 -1.13 11.63
N LYS A 75 -11.93 -0.26 12.44
CA LYS A 75 -11.75 -0.46 13.88
C LYS A 75 -13.08 -0.76 14.56
N GLU A 76 -14.12 0.03 14.29
CA GLU A 76 -15.47 -0.23 14.80
C GLU A 76 -16.01 -1.61 14.43
N LYS A 77 -15.80 -2.07 13.18
CA LYS A 77 -16.25 -3.40 12.74
C LYS A 77 -15.48 -4.52 13.42
N VAL A 78 -14.17 -4.37 13.60
CA VAL A 78 -13.32 -5.33 14.31
C VAL A 78 -13.74 -5.42 15.77
N GLU A 79 -13.85 -4.27 16.43
CA GLU A 79 -14.25 -4.17 17.83
C GLU A 79 -15.62 -4.82 18.08
N HIS A 80 -16.62 -4.48 17.28
CA HIS A 80 -17.96 -5.03 17.39
C HIS A 80 -18.01 -6.54 17.14
N PHE A 81 -17.30 -7.03 16.12
CA PHE A 81 -17.31 -8.46 15.78
C PHE A 81 -16.68 -9.33 16.87
N PHE A 82 -15.62 -8.82 17.53
CA PHE A 82 -14.92 -9.54 18.59
C PHE A 82 -15.38 -9.17 20.01
N GLY A 83 -16.35 -8.26 20.16
CA GLY A 83 -16.88 -7.82 21.46
C GLY A 83 -15.82 -7.14 22.34
N CYS A 84 -15.05 -6.23 21.74
CA CYS A 84 -13.94 -5.53 22.38
C CYS A 84 -13.96 -4.03 22.08
N GLU A 85 -15.16 -3.44 22.12
CA GLU A 85 -15.39 -2.02 21.90
C GLU A 85 -14.48 -1.13 22.74
N TYR A 86 -13.82 -0.18 22.07
CA TYR A 86 -12.88 0.79 22.64
C TYR A 86 -11.59 0.19 23.23
N GLU A 87 -11.31 -1.09 23.02
CA GLU A 87 -10.11 -1.76 23.54
C GLU A 87 -8.95 -1.80 22.54
N LEU A 88 -9.17 -1.37 21.29
CA LEU A 88 -8.17 -1.49 20.22
C LEU A 88 -7.50 -0.17 19.89
N CYS A 89 -6.23 -0.26 19.48
CA CYS A 89 -5.56 0.71 18.66
C CYS A 89 -5.16 0.07 17.32
N VAL A 90 -4.98 0.90 16.29
CA VAL A 90 -4.38 0.45 15.04
C VAL A 90 -2.88 0.34 15.26
N GLU A 91 -2.32 -0.85 15.08
CA GLU A 91 -0.88 -1.11 15.24
C GLU A 91 -0.09 -0.68 14.01
N PHE A 92 -0.69 -0.89 12.83
CA PHE A 92 -0.07 -0.60 11.55
C PHE A 92 -1.12 -0.49 10.44
N THR A 93 -0.89 0.43 9.52
CA THR A 93 -1.66 0.61 8.28
C THR A 93 -0.72 0.61 7.07
N GLY A 94 -1.01 -0.19 6.06
CA GLY A 94 -0.25 -0.18 4.81
C GLY A 94 -1.05 -0.56 3.58
N LEU A 95 -0.77 0.12 2.48
CA LEU A 95 -1.17 -0.32 1.15
C LEU A 95 -0.09 -1.27 0.62
N ILE A 96 -0.51 -2.45 0.18
CA ILE A 96 0.38 -3.51 -0.28
C ILE A 96 -0.08 -3.94 -1.66
N SER A 97 0.84 -3.99 -2.62
CA SER A 97 0.60 -4.63 -3.90
C SER A 97 1.50 -5.82 -4.14
N TRP A 98 0.91 -6.85 -4.72
CA TRP A 98 1.56 -8.10 -5.08
C TRP A 98 1.52 -8.22 -6.60
N CYS A 99 2.69 -8.14 -7.23
CA CYS A 99 2.83 -8.31 -8.67
C CYS A 99 3.01 -9.78 -9.04
N ARG A 100 3.01 -10.04 -10.35
CA ARG A 100 3.27 -11.38 -10.91
C ARG A 100 4.49 -12.04 -10.25
N GLY A 101 4.33 -13.30 -9.85
CA GLY A 101 5.34 -14.11 -9.17
C GLY A 101 5.42 -13.89 -7.66
N ALA A 102 4.72 -12.91 -7.09
CA ALA A 102 4.63 -12.74 -5.65
C ALA A 102 3.67 -13.78 -5.05
N SER A 103 4.00 -14.30 -3.86
CA SER A 103 3.16 -15.21 -3.07
C SER A 103 3.58 -15.16 -1.60
N ILE A 104 2.74 -15.72 -0.71
CA ILE A 104 3.12 -15.93 0.68
C ILE A 104 2.53 -17.25 1.18
N GLY A 105 3.41 -18.12 1.68
CA GLY A 105 3.01 -19.40 2.26
C GLY A 105 2.28 -19.25 3.60
N TRP A 106 1.85 -20.38 4.15
CA TRP A 106 1.09 -20.46 5.39
C TRP A 106 1.75 -19.73 6.57
N HIS A 107 1.03 -18.80 7.17
CA HIS A 107 1.46 -18.06 8.35
C HIS A 107 0.27 -17.50 9.15
N SER A 108 0.51 -17.16 10.41
CA SER A 108 -0.32 -16.21 11.17
C SER A 108 0.36 -14.84 11.17
N ASP A 109 -0.42 -13.78 11.42
CA ASP A 109 0.07 -12.41 11.45
C ASP A 109 0.93 -12.11 12.69
N ASP A 110 0.77 -12.90 13.75
CA ASP A 110 1.52 -12.83 15.00
C ASP A 110 2.74 -13.77 15.05
N ASN A 111 3.15 -14.37 13.92
CA ASN A 111 4.07 -15.51 13.88
C ASN A 111 5.54 -15.24 14.32
N ARG A 112 5.89 -13.99 14.65
CA ARG A 112 7.25 -13.60 15.07
C ARG A 112 7.20 -12.78 16.36
N PRO A 113 8.27 -12.79 17.18
CA PRO A 113 8.29 -12.08 18.47
C PRO A 113 7.90 -10.60 18.38
N TYR A 114 8.35 -9.89 17.34
CA TYR A 114 8.05 -8.47 17.13
C TYR A 114 6.66 -8.20 16.51
N LEU A 115 5.87 -9.25 16.26
CA LEU A 115 4.51 -9.18 15.73
C LEU A 115 3.47 -9.68 16.74
N LYS A 116 3.91 -10.15 17.92
CA LYS A 116 3.04 -10.79 18.92
C LYS A 116 2.00 -9.87 19.54
N GLN A 117 2.18 -8.55 19.41
CA GLN A 117 1.20 -7.54 19.81
C GLN A 117 -0.07 -7.53 18.96
N ARG A 118 -0.07 -8.18 17.78
CA ARG A 118 -1.20 -8.18 16.87
C ARG A 118 -2.28 -9.12 17.38
N HIS A 119 -3.49 -8.59 17.56
CA HIS A 119 -4.65 -9.34 18.01
C HIS A 119 -5.61 -9.64 16.86
N PHE A 120 -5.81 -8.66 15.97
CA PHE A 120 -6.75 -8.76 14.87
C PHE A 120 -6.18 -8.17 13.59
N THR A 121 -6.72 -8.61 12.46
CA THR A 121 -6.33 -8.17 11.12
C THR A 121 -7.58 -7.77 10.34
N ALA A 122 -7.48 -6.71 9.55
CA ALA A 122 -8.41 -6.38 8.49
C ALA A 122 -7.67 -6.23 7.15
N VAL A 123 -8.12 -6.94 6.12
CA VAL A 123 -7.60 -6.85 4.76
C VAL A 123 -8.71 -6.37 3.84
N CYS A 124 -8.58 -5.15 3.31
CA CYS A 124 -9.50 -4.60 2.33
C CYS A 124 -8.94 -4.79 0.93
N TYR A 125 -9.75 -5.27 0.01
CA TYR A 125 -9.39 -5.51 -1.38
C TYR A 125 -9.71 -4.27 -2.23
N LEU A 126 -8.72 -3.76 -2.95
CA LEU A 126 -8.87 -2.53 -3.75
C LEU A 126 -9.17 -2.83 -5.22
N ASN A 127 -8.88 -4.05 -5.67
CA ASN A 127 -9.14 -4.52 -7.02
C ASN A 127 -9.60 -6.00 -7.02
N SER A 128 -10.07 -6.48 -8.17
CA SER A 128 -10.86 -7.72 -8.25
C SER A 128 -10.15 -8.85 -8.98
N TYR A 129 -10.24 -10.04 -8.40
CA TYR A 129 -9.82 -11.29 -9.02
C TYR A 129 -10.60 -11.54 -10.32
N GLY A 130 -9.91 -12.05 -11.35
CA GLY A 130 -10.49 -12.37 -12.66
C GLY A 130 -10.73 -11.16 -13.56
N LYS A 131 -10.67 -9.94 -13.02
CA LYS A 131 -10.76 -8.68 -13.77
C LYS A 131 -9.40 -7.97 -13.83
N ASP A 132 -8.81 -7.69 -12.67
CA ASP A 132 -7.61 -6.86 -12.55
C ASP A 132 -6.34 -7.72 -12.35
N PHE A 133 -6.50 -8.94 -11.81
CA PHE A 133 -5.42 -9.92 -11.64
C PHE A 133 -5.93 -11.37 -11.66
N LYS A 134 -5.02 -12.33 -11.85
CA LYS A 134 -5.27 -13.78 -11.74
C LYS A 134 -4.25 -14.43 -10.81
N GLY A 135 -4.61 -15.59 -10.23
CA GLY A 135 -3.89 -16.14 -9.08
C GLY A 135 -4.17 -15.31 -7.82
N GLY A 136 -3.27 -15.30 -6.83
CA GLY A 136 -3.40 -14.40 -5.68
C GLY A 136 -4.63 -14.61 -4.80
N LEU A 137 -5.24 -15.80 -4.82
CA LEU A 137 -6.37 -16.16 -3.97
C LEU A 137 -5.92 -16.20 -2.51
N PHE A 138 -6.83 -15.84 -1.59
CA PHE A 138 -6.54 -15.79 -0.17
C PHE A 138 -7.11 -17.01 0.52
N HIS A 139 -6.24 -17.82 1.12
CA HIS A 139 -6.61 -19.10 1.71
C HIS A 139 -6.45 -19.07 3.22
N PHE A 140 -7.38 -19.72 3.92
CA PHE A 140 -7.24 -20.09 5.32
C PHE A 140 -7.04 -21.59 5.43
N GLN A 141 -6.14 -22.01 6.32
CA GLN A 141 -5.79 -23.42 6.47
C GLN A 141 -6.95 -24.25 7.02
N ASP A 142 -7.72 -23.66 7.94
CA ASP A 142 -8.87 -24.27 8.61
C ASP A 142 -10.09 -23.35 8.52
N GLY A 143 -11.28 -23.79 8.96
CA GLY A 143 -12.48 -22.94 9.09
C GLY A 143 -13.13 -22.48 7.77
N GLU A 144 -14.21 -21.70 7.88
CA GLU A 144 -14.96 -21.20 6.72
C GLU A 144 -14.97 -19.66 6.69
N PRO A 145 -14.86 -19.03 5.50
CA PRO A 145 -14.54 -19.67 4.23
C PRO A 145 -13.06 -20.14 4.21
N ALA A 146 -12.81 -21.30 3.60
CA ALA A 146 -11.44 -21.81 3.41
C ALA A 146 -10.66 -21.02 2.35
N THR A 147 -11.37 -20.45 1.37
CA THR A 147 -10.80 -19.59 0.33
C THR A 147 -11.69 -18.38 0.14
N LEU A 148 -11.08 -17.20 0.12
CA LEU A 148 -11.72 -15.95 -0.20
C LEU A 148 -11.24 -15.48 -1.57
N VAL A 149 -12.20 -15.18 -2.45
CA VAL A 149 -11.95 -14.58 -3.75
C VAL A 149 -11.91 -13.06 -3.59
N PRO A 150 -10.76 -12.40 -3.80
CA PRO A 150 -10.66 -10.95 -3.67
C PRO A 150 -11.58 -10.19 -4.62
N MET A 151 -12.41 -9.31 -4.09
CA MET A 151 -13.28 -8.42 -4.88
C MET A 151 -13.12 -6.99 -4.36
N ALA A 152 -13.02 -6.02 -5.27
CA ALA A 152 -12.85 -4.62 -4.90
C ALA A 152 -13.96 -4.17 -3.95
N GLY A 153 -13.59 -3.54 -2.85
CA GLY A 153 -14.52 -3.08 -1.81
C GLY A 153 -14.71 -4.07 -0.65
N ASP A 154 -14.39 -5.35 -0.83
CA ASP A 154 -14.58 -6.36 0.20
C ASP A 154 -13.50 -6.28 1.28
N VAL A 155 -13.85 -6.73 2.50
CA VAL A 155 -12.96 -6.78 3.65
C VAL A 155 -13.02 -8.13 4.32
N ALA A 156 -11.85 -8.70 4.63
CA ALA A 156 -11.71 -9.86 5.50
C ALA A 156 -11.19 -9.42 6.87
N ILE A 157 -11.93 -9.77 7.93
CA ILE A 157 -11.58 -9.51 9.34
C ILE A 157 -11.41 -10.85 10.06
N TYR A 158 -10.29 -11.03 10.76
CA TYR A 158 -9.94 -12.28 11.44
C TYR A 158 -8.94 -12.04 12.58
N THR A 159 -8.73 -13.04 13.44
CA THR A 159 -7.72 -12.97 14.51
C THR A 159 -6.31 -13.12 13.94
N ALA A 160 -5.34 -12.38 14.47
CA ALA A 160 -3.96 -12.41 13.97
C ALA A 160 -3.19 -13.69 14.35
N ASP A 161 -3.75 -14.52 15.22
CA ASP A 161 -3.09 -15.67 15.83
C ASP A 161 -3.16 -16.95 14.97
N SER A 162 -2.61 -18.04 15.51
CA SER A 162 -2.58 -19.35 14.85
C SER A 162 -3.96 -19.98 14.60
N CYS A 163 -5.06 -19.38 15.08
CA CYS A 163 -6.40 -19.85 14.73
C CYS A 163 -6.75 -19.51 13.27
N ASN A 164 -6.10 -18.49 12.69
CA ASN A 164 -6.35 -18.06 11.31
C ASN A 164 -5.06 -18.07 10.49
N ILE A 165 -4.39 -19.23 10.43
CA ILE A 165 -3.27 -19.44 9.52
C ILE A 165 -3.77 -19.29 8.08
N HIS A 166 -3.07 -18.48 7.30
CA HIS A 166 -3.47 -18.11 5.95
C HIS A 166 -2.28 -17.99 4.98
N ALA A 167 -2.60 -18.00 3.69
CA ALA A 167 -1.66 -17.90 2.59
C ALA A 167 -2.26 -17.11 1.43
N VAL A 168 -1.40 -16.59 0.54
CA VAL A 168 -1.80 -16.03 -0.74
C VAL A 168 -1.07 -16.80 -1.83
N ASP A 169 -1.86 -17.38 -2.74
CA ASP A 169 -1.34 -18.08 -3.92
C ASP A 169 -0.53 -17.12 -4.81
N GLU A 170 0.31 -17.68 -5.68
CA GLU A 170 1.09 -16.87 -6.61
C GLU A 170 0.19 -16.02 -7.50
N ILE A 171 0.55 -14.74 -7.68
CA ILE A 171 -0.08 -13.87 -8.66
C ILE A 171 0.47 -14.26 -10.03
N ILE A 172 -0.41 -14.67 -10.93
CA ILE A 172 -0.05 -15.17 -12.26
C ILE A 172 -0.09 -14.06 -13.31
N GLU A 173 -1.07 -13.16 -13.20
CA GLU A 173 -1.27 -12.02 -14.10
C GLU A 173 -1.77 -10.81 -13.30
N GLY A 174 -1.40 -9.60 -13.74
CA GLY A 174 -1.83 -8.36 -13.10
C GLY A 174 -1.13 -8.05 -11.78
N GLU A 175 -1.78 -7.24 -10.97
CA GLU A 175 -1.30 -6.76 -9.68
C GLU A 175 -2.46 -6.82 -8.67
N ARG A 176 -2.26 -7.48 -7.52
CA ARG A 176 -3.27 -7.58 -6.44
C ARG A 176 -3.02 -6.49 -5.41
N LEU A 177 -3.97 -5.58 -5.20
CA LEU A 177 -3.86 -4.46 -4.25
C LEU A 177 -4.75 -4.64 -3.02
N THR A 178 -4.17 -4.40 -1.85
CA THR A 178 -4.89 -4.41 -0.58
C THR A 178 -4.50 -3.26 0.32
N LEU A 179 -5.46 -2.77 1.10
CA LEU A 179 -5.19 -2.03 2.33
C LEU A 179 -5.20 -3.04 3.49
N THR A 180 -4.11 -3.12 4.26
CA THR A 180 -3.98 -4.02 5.40
C THR A 180 -3.83 -3.23 6.68
N LEU A 181 -4.64 -3.56 7.68
CA LEU A 181 -4.56 -3.04 9.04
C LEU A 181 -4.36 -4.19 10.01
N TRP A 182 -3.47 -3.97 10.97
CA TRP A 182 -3.36 -4.80 12.17
C TRP A 182 -3.77 -4.00 13.39
N PHE A 183 -4.42 -4.68 14.34
CA PHE A 183 -4.94 -4.08 15.56
C PHE A 183 -4.29 -4.71 16.78
N SER A 184 -4.06 -3.89 17.80
CA SER A 184 -3.47 -4.28 19.08
C SER A 184 -4.38 -3.84 20.22
N ARG A 185 -4.38 -4.61 21.31
CA ARG A 185 -4.95 -4.20 22.61
C ARG A 185 -3.93 -3.46 23.49
N ASP A 186 -2.67 -3.44 23.06
CA ASP A 186 -1.60 -2.73 23.74
C ASP A 186 -1.36 -1.36 23.08
N SER A 187 -1.73 -0.30 23.81
CA SER A 187 -1.61 1.09 23.36
C SER A 187 -0.15 1.54 23.18
N ALA A 188 0.84 0.83 23.71
CA ALA A 188 2.25 1.11 23.41
C ALA A 188 2.58 0.91 21.92
N HIS A 189 1.74 0.18 21.19
CA HIS A 189 1.89 -0.11 19.78
C HIS A 189 1.04 0.78 18.85
N ASP A 190 0.31 1.75 19.41
CA ASP A 190 -0.54 2.67 18.65
C ASP A 190 0.22 3.41 17.54
N GLU A 191 -0.21 3.21 16.30
CA GLU A 191 0.34 3.87 15.12
C GLU A 191 0.10 5.38 15.15
N ASP A 192 -1.05 5.84 15.68
CA ASP A 192 -1.40 7.26 15.62
C ASP A 192 -0.48 8.11 16.49
N ALA A 193 -0.09 7.61 17.66
CA ALA A 193 0.92 8.27 18.50
C ALA A 193 2.23 8.49 17.73
N LYS A 194 2.65 7.52 16.90
CA LYS A 194 3.85 7.63 16.06
C LYS A 194 3.64 8.63 14.92
N LEU A 195 2.51 8.57 14.22
CA LEU A 195 2.20 9.45 13.09
C LEU A 195 2.08 10.91 13.54
N ILE A 196 1.42 11.19 14.67
CA ILE A 196 1.31 12.53 15.26
C ILE A 196 2.71 13.07 15.63
N SER A 197 3.57 12.22 16.20
CA SER A 197 4.95 12.60 16.48
C SER A 197 5.75 12.96 15.22
N LEU A 198 5.55 12.22 14.12
CA LEU A 198 6.19 12.52 12.84
C LEU A 198 5.65 13.81 12.20
N LEU A 199 4.33 13.99 12.19
CA LEU A 199 3.67 15.17 11.63
C LEU A 199 4.06 16.45 12.38
N SER A 200 4.14 16.40 13.72
CA SER A 200 4.54 17.57 14.52
C SER A 200 5.98 18.04 14.28
N LYS A 201 6.88 17.14 13.88
CA LYS A 201 8.26 17.49 13.48
C LYS A 201 8.32 18.12 12.08
N ASN A 202 7.36 17.79 11.22
CA ASN A 202 7.26 18.25 9.84
C ASN A 202 6.22 19.39 9.76
N MET A 203 6.60 20.60 10.21
CA MET A 203 5.74 21.80 10.21
C MET A 203 5.04 22.06 8.86
N PRO A 204 3.81 22.63 8.87
CA PRO A 204 2.87 22.67 7.75
C PRO A 204 3.11 23.83 6.77
N GLU A 205 4.35 24.04 6.34
CA GLU A 205 4.52 24.70 5.05
C GLU A 205 4.20 23.66 3.96
N LEU A 206 3.53 24.07 2.89
CA LEU A 206 3.17 23.22 1.75
C LEU A 206 4.47 22.78 1.05
N LYS A 207 5.13 21.78 1.61
CA LYS A 207 6.37 21.24 1.09
C LYS A 207 6.03 20.30 -0.05
N LEU A 208 6.67 20.53 -1.19
CA LEU A 208 6.56 19.64 -2.33
C LEU A 208 7.15 18.26 -1.96
N PRO A 209 6.70 17.19 -2.64
CA PRO A 209 7.14 15.82 -2.35
C PRO A 209 8.66 15.74 -2.35
N MET A 210 9.23 14.99 -1.42
CA MET A 210 10.67 14.70 -1.37
C MET A 210 10.86 13.20 -1.49
N LEU A 211 11.78 12.74 -2.32
CA LEU A 211 12.09 11.32 -2.37
C LEU A 211 12.78 10.87 -1.07
N ALA A 212 12.46 9.64 -0.66
CA ALA A 212 13.28 8.93 0.30
C ALA A 212 14.62 8.48 -0.33
N SER A 213 15.44 7.76 0.43
CA SER A 213 16.68 7.18 -0.10
C SER A 213 16.40 6.35 -1.36
N SER A 214 17.19 6.56 -2.40
CA SER A 214 17.01 5.97 -3.74
C SER A 214 16.91 4.44 -3.74
N ASN A 215 17.60 3.78 -2.80
CA ASN A 215 17.52 2.33 -2.60
C ASN A 215 16.10 1.83 -2.26
N MET A 216 15.21 2.67 -1.74
CA MET A 216 13.82 2.29 -1.45
C MET A 216 12.96 2.13 -2.71
N TYR A 217 13.36 2.74 -3.82
CA TYR A 217 12.66 2.70 -5.10
C TYR A 217 13.34 1.77 -6.12
N TRP A 218 14.52 1.23 -5.79
CA TRP A 218 15.27 0.35 -6.67
C TRP A 218 14.75 -1.09 -6.62
N PHE A 219 14.12 -1.53 -7.70
CA PHE A 219 13.65 -2.90 -7.86
C PHE A 219 14.72 -3.77 -8.53
N SER A 220 14.99 -4.95 -7.97
CA SER A 220 15.90 -5.95 -8.51
C SER A 220 15.20 -7.30 -8.70
N LEU A 221 15.47 -7.96 -9.82
CA LEU A 221 14.92 -9.28 -10.16
C LEU A 221 15.54 -10.42 -9.33
N ASP A 222 16.78 -10.23 -8.85
CA ASP A 222 17.46 -11.19 -7.98
C ASP A 222 18.25 -10.43 -6.89
N PRO A 223 17.67 -10.24 -5.70
CA PRO A 223 18.34 -9.59 -4.57
C PRO A 223 19.57 -10.37 -4.07
N ALA A 224 19.69 -11.66 -4.39
CA ALA A 224 20.76 -12.54 -3.93
C ALA A 224 21.93 -12.62 -4.93
N SER A 225 21.72 -12.28 -6.20
CA SER A 225 22.81 -12.15 -7.16
C SER A 225 23.52 -10.80 -7.00
N HIS A 226 24.85 -10.81 -6.93
CA HIS A 226 25.67 -9.59 -6.95
C HIS A 226 25.65 -8.85 -8.31
N GLN A 227 24.74 -9.20 -9.22
CA GLN A 227 24.58 -8.54 -10.51
C GLN A 227 23.48 -7.46 -10.40
N GLN A 228 23.89 -6.20 -10.53
CA GLN A 228 23.07 -4.97 -10.37
C GLN A 228 22.03 -4.76 -11.50
N LEU A 229 21.31 -5.80 -11.93
CA LEU A 229 20.24 -5.65 -12.91
C LEU A 229 18.95 -5.27 -12.18
N GLY A 230 18.62 -3.97 -12.22
CA GLY A 230 17.43 -3.41 -11.62
C GLY A 230 17.01 -2.10 -12.28
N PHE A 231 15.93 -1.51 -11.78
CA PHE A 231 15.43 -0.22 -12.23
C PHE A 231 14.72 0.51 -11.11
N ASP A 232 14.63 1.83 -11.22
CA ASP A 232 13.81 2.65 -10.33
C ASP A 232 12.33 2.52 -10.70
N ILE A 233 11.49 2.20 -9.73
CA ILE A 233 10.05 1.96 -9.96
C ILE A 233 9.28 3.21 -10.32
N CYS A 234 9.71 4.40 -9.87
CA CYS A 234 9.06 5.65 -10.23
C CYS A 234 9.31 5.96 -11.71
N LEU A 235 10.54 5.75 -12.18
CA LEU A 235 10.89 5.83 -13.61
C LEU A 235 10.07 4.88 -14.45
N ALA A 236 10.03 3.60 -14.07
CA ALA A 236 9.29 2.60 -14.82
C ALA A 236 7.80 2.95 -14.92
N ARG A 237 7.20 3.48 -13.85
CA ARG A 237 5.79 3.93 -13.85
C ARG A 237 5.57 5.14 -14.75
N MET A 238 6.48 6.12 -14.73
CA MET A 238 6.40 7.27 -15.64
C MET A 238 6.51 6.86 -17.10
N HIS A 239 7.43 5.94 -17.42
CA HIS A 239 7.56 5.38 -18.77
C HIS A 239 6.29 4.63 -19.20
N VAL A 240 5.65 3.85 -18.31
CA VAL A 240 4.36 3.20 -18.58
C VAL A 240 3.24 4.21 -18.84
N LEU A 241 3.28 5.39 -18.21
CA LEU A 241 2.37 6.51 -18.50
C LEU A 241 2.71 7.22 -19.82
N GLY A 242 3.80 6.84 -20.49
CA GLY A 242 4.26 7.41 -21.75
C GLY A 242 5.16 8.64 -21.60
N PHE A 243 5.74 8.84 -20.42
CA PHE A 243 6.64 9.96 -20.13
C PHE A 243 8.08 9.51 -19.93
N ASP A 244 8.99 10.20 -20.61
CA ASP A 244 10.44 10.10 -20.43
C ASP A 244 10.98 11.35 -19.73
N ILE A 245 12.19 11.26 -19.16
CA ILE A 245 12.85 12.38 -18.49
C ILE A 245 13.84 13.07 -19.43
N CYS A 246 13.79 14.40 -19.47
CA CYS A 246 14.86 15.23 -20.02
C CYS A 246 15.71 15.79 -18.89
N SER A 247 16.99 15.39 -18.82
CA SER A 247 17.97 16.00 -17.92
C SER A 247 18.60 17.22 -18.60
N CYS A 248 18.52 18.40 -17.98
CA CYS A 248 19.15 19.63 -18.47
C CYS A 248 20.69 19.65 -18.34
N GLN A 249 21.33 18.60 -17.80
CA GLN A 249 22.79 18.49 -17.74
C GLN A 249 23.30 17.55 -18.83
N ALA A 250 23.66 18.15 -19.97
CA ALA A 250 24.52 17.51 -20.96
C ALA A 250 25.97 17.44 -20.42
N GLU A 251 26.69 16.40 -20.85
CA GLU A 251 28.12 16.11 -20.60
C GLU A 251 28.43 15.23 -19.37
N GLY A 252 28.19 13.93 -19.50
CA GLY A 252 28.78 12.93 -18.61
C GLY A 252 28.10 11.58 -18.70
N LEU A 253 28.72 10.63 -19.40
CA LEU A 253 28.38 9.21 -19.31
C LEU A 253 28.46 8.77 -17.82
N PHE A 254 27.38 8.21 -17.29
CA PHE A 254 27.33 7.45 -16.03
C PHE A 254 27.61 8.22 -14.71
N SER A 255 27.01 9.39 -14.48
CA SER A 255 26.71 9.77 -13.08
C SER A 255 25.48 8.96 -12.62
N ASP A 256 25.49 8.46 -11.38
CA ASP A 256 24.45 7.57 -10.85
C ASP A 256 23.04 8.10 -11.17
N SER A 257 22.33 7.40 -12.06
CA SER A 257 21.04 7.81 -12.62
C SER A 257 19.98 8.13 -11.57
N THR A 258 20.20 7.67 -10.34
CA THR A 258 19.31 7.80 -9.20
C THR A 258 19.45 9.12 -8.45
N GLU A 259 20.59 9.83 -8.52
CA GLU A 259 20.72 11.18 -7.95
C GLU A 259 19.95 12.21 -8.77
N LEU A 260 19.91 12.03 -10.10
CA LEU A 260 19.13 12.88 -11.02
C LEU A 260 17.61 12.84 -10.76
N LEU A 261 17.12 11.79 -10.11
CA LEU A 261 15.70 11.64 -9.77
C LEU A 261 15.27 12.51 -8.59
N MET A 262 16.24 12.99 -7.81
CA MET A 262 16.04 13.86 -6.66
C MET A 262 16.01 15.35 -7.06
N GLU A 263 16.55 15.67 -8.23
CA GLU A 263 16.70 17.03 -8.74
C GLU A 263 15.49 17.47 -9.58
N PRO A 264 15.32 18.79 -9.78
CA PRO A 264 14.32 19.31 -10.70
C PRO A 264 14.46 18.71 -12.11
N LEU A 265 13.34 18.26 -12.68
CA LEU A 265 13.30 17.57 -13.96
C LEU A 265 12.17 18.04 -14.86
N GLN A 266 12.38 17.87 -16.16
CA GLN A 266 11.38 18.06 -17.19
C GLN A 266 11.02 16.72 -17.82
N LEU A 267 9.79 16.64 -18.31
CA LEU A 267 9.26 15.43 -18.93
C LEU A 267 9.06 15.62 -20.43
N VAL A 268 9.14 14.51 -21.14
CA VAL A 268 8.85 14.43 -22.57
C VAL A 268 7.79 13.36 -22.80
N ARG A 269 6.86 13.62 -23.72
CA ARG A 269 5.93 12.61 -24.24
C ARG A 269 6.08 12.57 -25.76
N GLY A 270 6.67 11.51 -26.29
CA GLY A 270 7.03 11.44 -27.71
C GLY A 270 8.06 12.50 -28.08
N ASN A 271 7.69 13.47 -28.92
CA ASN A 271 8.58 14.58 -29.33
C ASN A 271 8.26 15.91 -28.63
N GLU A 272 7.32 15.92 -27.69
CA GLU A 272 6.85 17.14 -27.02
C GLU A 272 7.46 17.26 -25.63
N LEU A 273 8.20 18.36 -25.41
CA LEU A 273 8.76 18.72 -24.11
C LEU A 273 7.73 19.48 -23.27
N PHE A 274 7.49 19.02 -22.05
CA PHE A 274 6.65 19.73 -21.09
C PHE A 274 7.42 20.91 -20.51
N LYS A 275 6.85 22.12 -20.65
CA LYS A 275 7.45 23.36 -20.11
C LYS A 275 7.45 23.41 -18.58
N GLN A 276 6.56 22.66 -17.94
CA GLN A 276 6.47 22.60 -16.48
C GLN A 276 7.63 21.79 -15.93
N GLU A 277 8.37 22.40 -15.01
CA GLU A 277 9.41 21.73 -14.24
C GLU A 277 8.79 21.09 -12.99
N PHE A 278 9.24 19.88 -12.67
CA PHE A 278 8.84 19.13 -11.49
C PHE A 278 10.03 19.07 -10.53
N VAL A 279 9.79 19.28 -9.23
CA VAL A 279 10.84 19.25 -8.21
C VAL A 279 11.64 17.94 -8.18
N ASN A 280 11.01 16.82 -8.50
CA ASN A 280 11.63 15.50 -8.61
C ASN A 280 10.67 14.49 -9.25
N ILE A 281 11.13 13.25 -9.42
CA ILE A 281 10.35 12.18 -10.09
C ILE A 281 9.10 11.78 -9.32
N LEU A 282 9.12 11.86 -7.99
CA LEU A 282 7.97 11.50 -7.15
C LEU A 282 6.85 12.53 -7.32
N HIS A 283 7.20 13.82 -7.31
CA HIS A 283 6.24 14.89 -7.58
C HIS A 283 5.61 14.75 -8.96
N ALA A 284 6.42 14.49 -9.99
CA ALA A 284 5.93 14.21 -11.34
C ALA A 284 4.96 13.01 -11.34
N LEU A 285 5.36 11.88 -10.76
CA LEU A 285 4.55 10.67 -10.71
C LEU A 285 3.21 10.90 -10.00
N GLN A 286 3.20 11.64 -8.90
CA GLN A 286 1.97 11.98 -8.17
C GLN A 286 1.02 12.83 -9.02
N VAL A 287 1.52 13.84 -9.72
CA VAL A 287 0.70 14.69 -10.59
C VAL A 287 0.08 13.87 -11.74
N PHE A 288 0.88 13.09 -12.47
CA PHE A 288 0.35 12.34 -13.61
C PHE A 288 -0.53 11.16 -13.19
N SER A 289 -0.23 10.51 -12.07
CA SER A 289 -1.12 9.48 -11.51
C SER A 289 -2.47 10.08 -11.11
N LEU A 290 -2.50 11.31 -10.57
CA LEU A 290 -3.74 11.99 -10.22
C LEU A 290 -4.55 12.33 -11.48
N LEU A 291 -3.89 12.86 -12.51
CA LEU A 291 -4.53 13.14 -13.81
C LEU A 291 -5.08 11.87 -14.45
N GLN A 292 -4.39 10.74 -14.33
CA GLN A 292 -4.88 9.43 -14.80
C GLN A 292 -6.14 9.01 -14.06
N MET A 293 -6.13 9.08 -12.72
CA MET A 293 -7.29 8.75 -11.90
C MET A 293 -8.52 9.61 -12.25
N LEU A 294 -8.30 10.89 -12.55
CA LEU A 294 -9.36 11.83 -12.94
C LEU A 294 -9.77 11.71 -14.43
N ASN A 295 -9.18 10.79 -15.21
CA ASN A 295 -9.35 10.65 -16.67
C ASN A 295 -9.01 11.93 -17.47
N ASN A 296 -8.05 12.72 -16.97
CA ASN A 296 -7.66 14.01 -17.54
C ASN A 296 -6.24 14.02 -18.12
N LEU A 297 -5.60 12.87 -18.32
CA LEU A 297 -4.23 12.79 -18.88
C LEU A 297 -4.09 13.52 -20.22
N ASP A 298 -5.11 13.45 -21.07
CA ASP A 298 -5.06 14.07 -22.40
C ASP A 298 -5.35 15.58 -22.38
N GLN A 299 -5.90 16.12 -21.29
CA GLN A 299 -6.11 17.58 -21.14
C GLN A 299 -4.78 18.31 -20.89
N TYR A 300 -3.82 17.64 -20.25
CA TYR A 300 -2.49 18.21 -19.97
C TYR A 300 -1.55 18.23 -21.19
N SER A 301 -1.89 17.51 -22.27
CA SER A 301 -1.19 17.60 -23.57
C SER A 301 -1.66 18.78 -24.44
N VAL A 302 -2.76 19.45 -24.09
CA VAL A 302 -3.40 20.45 -24.99
C VAL A 302 -3.31 21.88 -24.44
N SER A 303 -2.86 22.09 -23.21
CA SER A 303 -2.85 23.42 -22.55
C SER A 303 -1.51 24.17 -22.61
N SER A 304 -0.67 23.94 -23.61
CA SER A 304 0.51 24.80 -23.90
C SER A 304 0.29 25.79 -25.04
N GLN A 305 -0.97 26.03 -25.43
CA GLN A 305 -1.35 27.18 -26.27
C GLN A 305 -2.19 28.16 -25.45
N MET A 306 -1.53 28.95 -24.60
CA MET A 306 -1.77 30.39 -24.40
C MET A 306 -0.54 31.01 -23.75
#